data_AF-A0A529F9F0-F1
#
_entry.id   AF-A0A529F9F0-F1
#
_cell.length_a   1.000
_cell.length_b   1.000
_cell.length_c   1.000
_cell.angle_alpha   90.00
_cell.angle_beta   90.00
_cell.angle_gamma   90.00
#
_symmetry.space_group_name_H-M   'P 1'
#
loop_
_entity.id
_entity.type
_entity.pdbx_description
1 polymer ?
#
loop_
_entity_poly.entity_id
_entity_poly.type
_entity_poly.pdbx_seq_one_letter_code
_entity_poly.pdbx_strand_id
1 'polypeptide(L)' 'MKNPVETYMNLVPMVVEQTNRGERAYDIFSRLLKERIIFITGPVEDGMATLV' A
#
# COMPACT_ATOMS: atom_id res chain seq x y z
N MET A 1 -16.67 -20.51 5.66
CA MET A 1 -15.57 -20.44 4.67
C MET A 1 -15.32 -18.97 4.39
N LYS A 2 -14.10 -18.44 4.60
CA LYS A 2 -13.79 -17.05 4.26
C LYS A 2 -13.83 -16.89 2.75
N ASN A 3 -14.48 -15.84 2.26
CA ASN A 3 -14.55 -15.58 0.83
C ASN A 3 -13.12 -15.35 0.31
N PRO A 4 -12.67 -16.05 -0.75
CA PRO A 4 -11.34 -15.84 -1.30
C PRO A 4 -11.10 -14.37 -1.69
N VAL A 5 -12.13 -13.65 -2.15
CA VAL A 5 -12.04 -12.22 -2.49
C VAL A 5 -11.70 -11.36 -1.26
N GLU A 6 -12.28 -11.64 -0.09
CA GLU A 6 -11.94 -10.94 1.16
C GLU A 6 -10.50 -11.24 1.60
N THR A 7 -9.98 -12.42 1.26
CA THR A 7 -8.59 -12.78 1.55
C THR A 7 -7.64 -12.01 0.63
N TYR A 8 -7.98 -11.86 -0.65
CA TYR A 8 -7.20 -11.05 -1.60
C TYR A 8 -7.22 -9.56 -1.27
N MET A 9 -8.34 -9.02 -0.77
CA MET A 9 -8.43 -7.61 -0.34
C MET A 9 -7.56 -7.29 0.89
N ASN A 10 -7.28 -8.29 1.73
CA ASN A 10 -6.45 -8.12 2.93
C ASN A 10 -4.96 -8.39 2.68
N LEU A 11 -4.57 -8.89 1.51
CA LEU A 11 -3.18 -9.15 1.15
C LEU A 11 -2.61 -7.96 0.38
N VAL A 12 -1.77 -7.17 1.05
CA VAL A 12 -1.01 -6.10 0.39
C VAL A 12 0.20 -6.71 -0.32
N PRO A 13 0.34 -6.57 -1.65
CA PRO A 13 1.45 -7.14 -2.38
C PRO A 13 2.76 -6.43 -2.02
N MET A 14 3.84 -7.20 -1.97
CA MET A 14 5.20 -6.71 -1.76
C MET A 14 5.93 -6.62 -3.10
N VAL A 15 6.66 -5.52 -3.29
CA VAL A 15 7.45 -5.23 -4.49
C VAL A 15 8.91 -5.01 -4.11
N VAL A 16 9.81 -5.40 -5.01
CA VAL A 16 11.26 -5.21 -4.84
C VAL A 16 11.71 -4.07 -5.75
N GLU A 17 12.30 -3.03 -5.16
CA GLU A 17 12.92 -1.92 -5.86
C GLU A 17 14.43 -2.10 -5.91
N GLN A 18 15.01 -2.01 -7.11
CA GLN A 18 16.46 -1.94 -7.27
C GLN A 18 16.97 -0.51 -7.06
N THR A 19 17.96 -0.37 -6.20
CA THR A 19 18.67 0.88 -5.91
C THR A 19 20.17 0.69 -6.19
N ASN A 20 20.91 1.80 -6.30
CA ASN A 20 22.37 1.74 -6.47
C ASN A 20 23.11 1.02 -5.32
N ARG A 21 22.45 0.77 -4.19
CA ARG A 21 23.01 0.05 -3.03
C ARG A 21 22.45 -1.37 -2.87
N GLY A 22 21.69 -1.87 -3.84
CA GLY A 22 21.06 -3.19 -3.81
C GLY A 22 19.53 -3.13 -3.87
N GLU A 23 18.88 -4.21 -3.45
CA GLU A 23 17.43 -4.38 -3.49
C GLU A 23 16.76 -3.97 -2.17
N ARG A 24 15.60 -3.32 -2.27
CA ARG A 24 14.77 -2.99 -1.12
C ARG A 24 13.33 -3.42 -1.37
N ALA A 25 12.78 -4.19 -0.44
CA ALA A 25 11.37 -4.58 -0.47
C ALA A 25 10.50 -3.50 0.17
N TYR A 26 9.35 -3.24 -0.46
CA TYR A 26 8.31 -2.35 0.03
C TYR A 26 6.95 -3.02 -0.16
N ASP A 27 5.97 -2.73 0.69
CA ASP A 27 4.59 -2.90 0.28
C ASP A 27 4.28 -1.90 -0.86
N ILE A 28 3.31 -2.22 -1.71
CA ILE A 28 3.00 -1.41 -2.89
C ILE A 28 2.60 0.04 -2.51
N PHE A 29 1.90 0.25 -1.39
CA PHE A 29 1.46 1.58 -0.98
C PHE A 29 2.63 2.44 -0.53
N SER A 30 3.56 1.89 0.26
CA SER A 30 4.79 2.57 0.64
C SER A 30 5.67 2.92 -0.57
N ARG A 31 5.74 2.04 -1.58
CA ARG A 31 6.50 2.31 -2.81
C ARG A 31 5.92 3.49 -3.59
N LEU A 32 4.60 3.62 -3.62
CA LEU A 32 3.89 4.71 -4.29
C LEU A 32 3.94 6.00 -3.46
N LEU A 33 3.88 5.91 -2.13
CA LEU A 33 4.06 7.06 -1.24
C LEU A 33 5.46 7.67 -1.38
N LYS A 34 6.50 6.86 -1.61
CA LYS A 34 7.86 7.33 -1.95
C LYS A 34 7.87 8.21 -3.21
N GLU A 35 6.98 7.94 -4.17
CA GLU A 35 6.77 8.74 -5.38
C GLU A 35 5.75 9.89 -5.19
N ARG A 36 5.29 10.12 -3.95
CA ARG A 36 4.27 11.11 -3.58
C ARG A 36 2.89 10.83 -4.18
N ILE A 37 2.57 9.56 -4.39
CA ILE A 37 1.25 9.11 -4.84
C ILE A 37 0.46 8.62 -3.62
N ILE A 38 -0.72 9.21 -3.40
CA ILE A 38 -1.61 8.90 -2.26
C ILE A 38 -2.92 8.35 -2.81
N PHE A 39 -3.41 7.26 -2.23
CA PHE A 39 -4.69 6.65 -2.56
C PHE A 39 -5.73 7.06 -1.53
N ILE A 40 -6.84 7.61 -2.01
CA ILE A 40 -8.02 7.91 -1.20
C ILE A 40 -9.10 6.92 -1.62
N THR A 41 -9.44 5.98 -0.74
CA THR A 41 -10.45 4.94 -1.02
C THR A 41 -11.54 4.97 0.04
N GLY A 42 -12.79 4.90 -0.38
CA GLY A 42 -13.94 4.90 0.52
C GLY A 42 -14.40 6.32 0.92
N PRO A 43 -15.33 6.42 1.89
CA PRO A 43 -15.80 7.69 2.42
C PRO A 43 -14.67 8.47 3.11
N VAL A 44 -14.76 9.80 3.06
CA VAL A 44 -13.81 10.67 3.76
C VAL A 44 -14.23 10.77 5.22
N GLU A 45 -13.32 10.38 6.11
CA GLU A 45 -13.49 10.40 7.57
C GLU A 45 -12.29 11.09 8.24
N ASP A 46 -12.48 11.66 9.43
CA ASP A 46 -11.44 12.46 10.11
C ASP A 46 -10.15 11.66 10.37
N GLY A 47 -10.28 10.37 10.69
CA GLY A 47 -9.11 9.50 10.88
C GLY A 47 -8.25 9.41 9.62
N MET A 48 -8.87 9.26 8.45
CA MET A 48 -8.20 9.24 7.16
C MET A 48 -7.51 10.57 6.84
N ALA A 49 -8.17 11.69 7.13
CA ALA A 49 -7.64 13.02 6.82
C ALA A 49 -6.34 13.35 7.59
N THR A 50 -6.12 12.69 8.73
CA THR A 50 -4.92 12.85 9.57
C THR A 50 -3.81 11.82 9.29
N LEU A 51 -4.10 10.79 8.52
CA LEU A 51 -3.16 9.71 8.22
C LEU A 51 -2.24 10.13 7.07
N VAL A 52 -1.10 10.76 7.41
CA VAL A 52 0.21 10.79 6.71
C VAL A 52 1.11 11.85 7.36
#